data_AF-A0A0N8T5R5-F1
#
_entry.id   AF-A0A0N8T5R5-F1
#
_cell.length_a   1.000
_cell.length_b   1.000
_cell.length_c   1.000
_cell.angle_alpha   90.00
_cell.angle_beta   90.00
_cell.angle_gamma   90.00
#
_symmetry.space_group_name_H-M   'P 1'
#
loop_
_entity.id
_entity.type
_entity.pdbx_description
1 polymer ?
#
loop_
_entity_poly.entity_id
_entity_poly.type
_entity_poly.pdbx_seq_one_letter_code
_entity_poly.pdbx_strand_id
1 'polypeptide(L)'
;MTKAKGCRVHYRLGAQQVKDAMTSVGIDDFAGWVLSDKNDRNSRQGLRYEQFIAVLINGVKQLDERLERLEKQSGVRPDVAARGSGPEFISPLLRYL
;
A
#
# COMPACT_ATOMS: atom_id res chain seq x y z
N MET A 1 -4.17 -29.01 -12.33
CA MET A 1 -4.83 -28.53 -11.09
C MET A 1 -6.28 -28.19 -11.40
N THR A 2 -7.21 -29.04 -10.95
CA THR A 2 -8.65 -28.93 -11.21
C THR A 2 -9.23 -27.85 -10.29
N LYS A 3 -9.78 -26.77 -10.86
CA LYS A 3 -10.34 -25.64 -10.10
C LYS A 3 -11.67 -26.09 -9.47
N ALA A 4 -11.75 -26.19 -8.15
CA ALA A 4 -13.02 -26.44 -7.46
C ALA A 4 -14.04 -25.35 -7.81
N LYS A 5 -15.25 -25.74 -8.24
CA LYS A 5 -16.34 -24.82 -8.59
C LYS A 5 -16.61 -23.90 -7.38
N GLY A 6 -16.47 -22.59 -7.56
CA GLY A 6 -16.79 -21.57 -6.55
C GLY A 6 -15.63 -20.76 -5.98
N CYS A 7 -14.37 -21.08 -6.28
CA CYS A 7 -13.23 -20.28 -5.79
C CYS A 7 -12.81 -19.21 -6.81
N ARG A 8 -13.17 -17.95 -6.55
CA ARG A 8 -12.52 -16.80 -7.21
C ARG A 8 -11.10 -16.69 -6.66
N VAL A 9 -10.18 -16.27 -7.52
CA VAL A 9 -8.81 -15.96 -7.09
C VAL A 9 -8.85 -14.61 -6.39
N HIS A 10 -8.39 -14.57 -5.13
CA HIS A 10 -8.28 -13.34 -4.36
C HIS A 10 -6.81 -12.98 -4.21
N TYR A 11 -6.42 -11.83 -4.75
CA TYR A 11 -5.10 -11.25 -4.54
C TYR A 11 -5.12 -10.50 -3.21
N ARG A 12 -4.53 -11.10 -2.18
CA ARG A 12 -4.60 -10.61 -0.80
C ARG A 12 -3.24 -10.68 -0.13
N LEU A 13 -3.05 -9.88 0.92
CA LEU A 13 -1.89 -9.95 1.79
C LEU A 13 -2.15 -11.03 2.86
N GLY A 14 -1.09 -11.69 3.32
CA GLY A 14 -1.15 -12.57 4.48
C GLY A 14 -1.13 -11.74 5.76
N ALA A 15 -2.06 -11.99 6.69
CA ALA A 15 -2.10 -11.26 7.96
C ALA A 15 -0.82 -11.44 8.79
N GLN A 16 -0.24 -12.65 8.79
CA GLN A 16 1.04 -12.93 9.43
C GLN A 16 2.18 -12.16 8.79
N GLN A 17 2.23 -12.11 7.44
CA GLN A 17 3.25 -11.34 6.73
C GLN A 17 3.17 -9.85 7.04
N VAL A 18 1.96 -9.31 7.22
CA VAL A 18 1.77 -7.93 7.67
C VAL A 18 2.30 -7.76 9.10
N LYS A 19 2.04 -8.70 10.01
CA LYS A 19 2.58 -8.63 11.39
C LYS A 19 4.11 -8.68 11.41
N ASP A 20 4.71 -9.51 10.58
CA ASP A 20 6.16 -9.60 10.45
C ASP A 20 6.75 -8.28 9.91
N ALA A 21 6.11 -7.70 8.89
CA ALA A 21 6.50 -6.40 8.34
C ALA A 21 6.35 -5.26 9.36
N MET A 22 5.27 -5.25 10.14
CA MET A 22 5.09 -4.30 11.25
C MET A 22 6.24 -4.42 12.26
N THR A 23 6.57 -5.66 12.66
CA THR A 23 7.63 -5.94 13.63
C THR A 23 9.00 -5.49 13.10
N SER A 24 9.29 -5.71 11.81
CA SER A 24 10.59 -5.36 11.22
C SER A 24 10.84 -3.86 11.13
N VAL A 25 9.78 -3.04 11.11
CA VAL A 25 9.88 -1.57 11.12
C VAL A 25 9.57 -0.95 12.48
N GLY A 26 9.42 -1.76 13.53
CA GLY A 26 9.17 -1.29 14.90
C GLY A 26 7.78 -0.70 15.14
N ILE A 27 6.77 -1.14 14.38
CA ILE A 27 5.37 -0.75 14.59
C ILE A 27 4.66 -1.86 15.37
N ASP A 28 4.22 -1.53 16.58
CA ASP A 28 3.48 -2.49 17.41
C ASP A 28 1.95 -2.37 17.25
N ASP A 29 1.46 -1.18 16.94
CA ASP A 29 0.03 -0.87 16.85
C ASP A 29 -0.34 -0.29 15.47
N PHE A 30 -1.00 -1.10 14.67
CA PHE A 30 -1.57 -0.71 13.38
C PHE A 30 -2.96 -1.30 13.25
N ALA A 31 -3.96 -0.42 13.15
CA ALA A 31 -5.36 -0.81 13.06
C ALA A 31 -5.70 -1.68 11.83
N GLY A 32 -4.83 -1.76 10.82
CA GLY A 32 -5.05 -2.65 9.67
C GLY A 32 -4.83 -4.14 9.98
N TRP A 33 -4.12 -4.48 11.05
CA TRP A 33 -3.93 -5.86 11.51
C TRP A 33 -4.72 -6.11 12.79
N VAL A 34 -5.39 -7.28 12.87
CA VAL A 34 -6.24 -7.63 14.01
C VAL A 34 -6.13 -9.09 14.40
N LEU A 35 -6.42 -9.36 15.67
CA LEU A 35 -6.80 -10.68 16.17
C LEU A 35 -8.32 -10.76 16.33
N SER A 36 -8.92 -11.90 16.01
CA SER A 36 -10.35 -12.16 16.29
C SER A 36 -10.65 -12.11 17.79
N ASP A 37 -9.72 -12.56 18.61
CA ASP A 37 -9.69 -12.38 20.07
C ASP A 37 -8.32 -11.81 20.46
N LYS A 38 -8.31 -10.61 21.03
CA LYS A 38 -7.08 -9.91 21.45
C LYS A 38 -6.39 -10.55 22.66
N ASN A 39 -7.13 -11.35 23.43
CA ASN A 39 -6.60 -11.99 24.64
C ASN A 39 -5.98 -13.36 24.34
N ASP A 40 -6.19 -13.89 23.13
CA ASP A 40 -5.61 -15.15 22.66
C ASP A 40 -4.55 -14.90 21.58
N ARG A 41 -3.29 -15.20 21.89
CA ARG A 41 -2.17 -15.05 20.96
C ARG A 41 -2.24 -16.01 19.77
N ASN A 42 -2.97 -17.11 19.89
CA ASN A 42 -3.20 -18.07 18.82
C ASN A 42 -4.48 -17.78 18.02
N SER A 43 -5.18 -16.68 18.35
CA SER A 43 -6.39 -16.31 17.68
C SER A 43 -6.14 -16.03 16.19
N ARG A 44 -7.19 -16.21 15.40
CA ARG A 44 -7.15 -15.96 13.97
C ARG A 44 -6.76 -14.50 13.72
N GLN A 45 -5.75 -14.32 12.87
CA GLN A 45 -5.36 -13.00 12.40
C GLN A 45 -6.20 -12.59 11.18
N GLY A 46 -6.51 -11.30 11.10
CA GLY A 46 -7.26 -10.69 10.01
C GLY A 46 -6.69 -9.34 9.59
N LEU A 47 -7.19 -8.84 8.46
CA LEU A 47 -6.80 -7.53 7.92
C LEU A 47 -8.03 -6.66 7.67
N ARG A 48 -7.93 -5.37 8.01
CA ARG A 48 -8.87 -4.32 7.62
C ARG A 48 -8.27 -3.52 6.46
N TYR A 49 -8.67 -3.88 5.24
CA TYR A 49 -8.05 -3.40 4.00
C TYR A 49 -8.14 -1.87 3.83
N GLU A 50 -9.18 -1.27 4.35
CA GLU A 50 -9.42 0.17 4.30
C GLU A 50 -8.31 0.96 5.01
N GLN A 51 -7.70 0.39 6.06
CA GLN A 51 -6.59 1.01 6.80
C GLN A 51 -5.28 1.03 6.00
N PHE A 52 -5.17 0.24 4.93
CA PHE A 52 -3.99 0.24 4.06
C PHE A 52 -4.05 1.35 3.01
N ILE A 53 -5.21 1.96 2.75
CA ILE A 53 -5.36 2.99 1.71
C ILE A 53 -4.40 4.16 1.99
N ALA A 54 -4.37 4.66 3.24
CA ALA A 54 -3.46 5.74 3.63
C ALA A 54 -1.98 5.34 3.49
N VAL A 55 -1.63 4.11 3.86
CA VAL A 55 -0.27 3.56 3.73
C VAL A 55 0.15 3.50 2.26
N LEU A 56 -0.73 3.03 1.38
CA LEU A 56 -0.48 2.94 -0.05
C LEU A 56 -0.34 4.32 -0.69
N ILE A 57 -1.20 5.28 -0.33
CA ILE A 57 -1.08 6.67 -0.81
C ILE A 57 0.28 7.25 -0.44
N ASN A 58 0.70 7.10 0.81
CA ASN A 58 2.00 7.59 1.26
C ASN A 58 3.16 6.88 0.53
N GLY A 59 3.06 5.56 0.34
CA GLY A 59 4.04 4.80 -0.43
C GLY A 59 4.17 5.29 -1.88
N VAL A 60 3.04 5.57 -2.55
CA VAL A 60 3.04 6.13 -3.92
C VAL A 60 3.67 7.52 -3.93
N LYS A 61 3.34 8.41 -2.99
CA LYS A 61 3.96 9.75 -2.86
C LYS A 61 5.49 9.64 -2.75
N GLN A 62 6.00 8.76 -1.89
CA GLN A 62 7.44 8.57 -1.71
C GLN A 62 8.13 7.98 -2.95
N LEU A 63 7.46 7.07 -3.65
CA LEU A 63 7.96 6.51 -4.91
C LEU A 63 8.03 7.57 -6.01
N ASP A 64 7.01 8.40 -6.13
CA ASP A 64 6.95 9.51 -7.09
C ASP A 64 8.08 10.53 -6.84
N GLU A 65 8.26 10.97 -5.60
CA GLU A 65 9.37 11.86 -5.22
C GLU A 65 10.75 11.25 -5.53
N ARG A 66 10.90 9.93 -5.33
CA ARG A 66 12.15 9.23 -5.65
C ARG A 66 12.36 9.16 -7.16
N LEU A 67 11.31 8.89 -7.93
CA LEU A 67 11.36 8.85 -9.39
C LEU A 67 11.78 10.22 -9.95
N GLU A 68 11.15 11.31 -9.50
CA GLU A 68 11.50 12.66 -9.92
C GLU A 68 12.98 13.00 -9.66
N ARG A 69 13.51 12.59 -8.50
CA ARG A 69 14.94 12.79 -8.19
C ARG A 69 15.83 12.02 -9.15
N LEU A 70 15.49 10.77 -9.44
CA LEU A 70 16.28 9.91 -10.33
C LEU A 70 16.23 10.39 -11.79
N GLU A 71 15.07 10.84 -12.28
CA GLU A 71 14.92 11.42 -13.64
C GLU A 71 15.77 12.68 -13.80
N LYS A 72 15.76 13.58 -12.79
CA LYS A 72 16.61 14.78 -12.79
C LYS A 72 18.10 14.46 -12.84
N GLN A 73 18.54 13.41 -12.14
CA GLN A 73 19.95 13.00 -12.09
C GLN A 73 20.41 12.29 -13.36
N SER A 74 19.55 11.47 -13.95
CA SER A 74 19.88 10.65 -15.12
C SER A 74 19.78 11.41 -16.44
N GLY A 75 19.24 12.65 -16.44
CA GLY A 75 19.02 13.44 -17.65
C GLY A 75 17.97 12.82 -18.59
N VAL A 76 17.35 11.71 -18.19
CA VAL A 76 16.18 11.15 -18.83
C VAL A 76 15.08 12.19 -18.65
N ARG A 77 14.70 12.83 -19.77
CA ARG A 77 13.57 13.76 -19.76
C ARG A 77 12.39 13.02 -19.16
N PRO A 78 11.64 13.63 -18.22
CA PRO A 78 10.40 13.04 -17.78
C PRO A 78 9.59 12.75 -19.03
N ASP A 79 9.07 11.53 -19.14
CA ASP A 79 8.08 11.16 -20.12
C ASP A 79 7.10 12.33 -20.30
N VAL A 80 7.16 12.97 -21.47
CA VAL A 80 6.30 14.09 -21.87
C VAL A 80 4.98 13.55 -22.45
N ALA A 81 4.84 12.23 -22.57
CA ALA A 81 3.67 11.60 -23.19
C ALA A 81 2.47 11.49 -22.22
N ALA A 82 2.69 11.57 -20.90
CA ALA A 82 1.61 11.62 -19.91
C ALA A 82 1.37 13.01 -19.29
N ARG A 83 2.27 13.99 -19.51
CA ARG A 83 2.16 15.34 -18.94
C ARG A 83 1.38 16.27 -19.88
N GLY A 84 0.06 16.11 -19.89
CA GLY A 84 -0.84 17.21 -20.22
C GLY A 84 -0.61 18.36 -19.23
N SER A 85 0.16 19.36 -19.67
CA SER A 85 0.23 20.74 -19.17
C SER A 85 -0.57 21.09 -17.90
N GLY A 86 0.12 21.25 -16.77
CA GLY A 86 -0.35 22.09 -15.65
C GLY A 86 -0.17 21.48 -14.24
N PRO A 87 -0.06 22.32 -13.18
CA PRO A 87 0.14 21.91 -11.79
C PRO A 87 -1.10 21.28 -11.11
N GLU A 88 -2.04 20.76 -11.88
CA GLU A 88 -3.40 20.38 -11.46
C GLU A 88 -3.63 18.85 -11.36
N PHE A 89 -2.61 18.02 -11.65
CA PHE A 89 -2.80 16.56 -11.78
C PHE A 89 -2.39 15.70 -10.56
N ILE A 90 -2.29 16.31 -9.38
CA ILE A 90 -2.63 15.56 -8.17
C ILE A 90 -4.10 15.87 -7.96
N SER A 91 -4.96 14.86 -8.17
CA SER A 91 -6.40 14.96 -7.89
C SER A 91 -6.65 15.88 -6.70
N PRO A 92 -7.54 16.89 -6.79
CA PRO A 92 -7.79 17.83 -5.70
C PRO A 92 -8.07 17.14 -4.35
N LEU A 93 -8.51 15.89 -4.36
CA LEU A 93 -8.71 15.02 -3.20
C LEU A 93 -7.43 14.64 -2.42
N LEU A 94 -6.28 14.54 -3.07
CA LEU A 94 -5.02 14.11 -2.44
C LEU A 94 -4.26 15.25 -1.75
N ARG A 95 -4.72 16.50 -1.92
CA ARG A 95 -4.21 17.68 -1.20
C ARG A 95 -4.85 17.84 0.19
N TYR A 96 -5.98 17.19 0.45
CA TYR A 96 -6.74 17.27 1.71
C TYR A 96 -6.70 15.96 2.54
N LEU A 97 -5.85 15.00 2.16
CA LEU A 97 -5.52 13.78 2.92
C LEU A 97 -4.01 13.76 3.21
#